data_AF-A0A0M3HL43-F1
#
_entry.id   AF-A0A0M3HL43-F1
#
_cell.length_a   1.000
_cell.length_b   1.000
_cell.length_c   1.000
_cell.angle_alpha   90.00
_cell.angle_beta   90.00
_cell.angle_gamma   90.00
#
_symmetry.space_group_name_H-M   'P 1'
#
loop_
_entity.id
_entity.type
_entity.pdbx_description
1 polymer ?
#
loop_
_entity_poly.entity_id
_entity_poly.type
_entity_poly.pdbx_seq_one_letter_code
_entity_poly.pdbx_strand_id
1 'polypeptide(L)' 'MFDFEQCDPKRCSGRKLARLNMVSSLKMGKKFPGLLLTPAANSTLSRADSRFILSNGLGVVDCSWHQVSVLAQLSSCLFQ' A
#
# COMPACT_ATOMS: atom_id res chain seq x y z
N MET A 1 0.07 5.21 0.18
CA MET A 1 -0.77 4.20 0.86
C MET A 1 -2.09 4.09 0.12
N PHE A 2 -2.47 2.90 -0.30
CA PHE A 2 -3.83 2.65 -0.81
C PHE A 2 -4.72 2.31 0.38
N ASP A 3 -5.70 3.17 0.66
CA ASP A 3 -6.65 3.01 1.76
C ASP A 3 -7.96 2.44 1.19
N PHE A 4 -8.34 1.24 1.62
CA PHE A 4 -9.62 0.61 1.23
C PHE A 4 -10.79 1.04 2.12
N GLU A 5 -10.54 1.91 3.11
CA GLU A 5 -11.52 2.47 4.03
C GLU A 5 -12.30 1.45 4.86
N GLN A 6 -11.83 0.21 4.94
CA GLN A 6 -12.48 -0.89 5.66
C GLN A 6 -12.30 -0.83 7.19
N CYS A 7 -11.44 0.07 7.65
CA CYS A 7 -11.10 0.21 9.06
C CYS A 7 -11.73 1.47 9.66
N ASP A 8 -12.08 1.40 10.95
CA ASP A 8 -12.49 2.56 11.73
C ASP A 8 -11.41 3.65 11.66
N PRO A 9 -11.70 4.84 11.10
CA PRO A 9 -10.72 5.91 10.93
C PRO A 9 -10.10 6.36 12.25
N LYS A 10 -10.79 6.20 13.39
CA LYS A 10 -10.28 6.61 14.71
C LYS A 10 -9.24 5.62 15.26
N ARG A 11 -9.26 4.37 14.80
CA ARG A 11 -8.39 3.29 15.30
C ARG A 11 -7.31 2.84 14.29
N CYS A 12 -7.43 3.23 13.03
CA CYS A 12 -6.49 2.85 11.99
C CYS A 12 -5.13 3.58 12.12
N SER A 13 -4.05 2.81 12.27
CA SER A 13 -2.67 3.30 12.24
C SER A 13 -2.30 3.93 10.90
N GLY A 14 -2.76 3.38 9.78
CA GLY A 14 -2.54 3.95 8.44
C GLY A 14 -3.09 5.37 8.33
N ARG A 15 -4.34 5.59 8.74
CA ARG A 15 -4.94 6.93 8.78
C ARG A 15 -4.27 7.86 9.79
N LYS A 16 -3.76 7.34 10.91
CA LYS A 16 -2.96 8.12 11.86
C LYS A 16 -1.68 8.64 11.19
N LEU A 17 -0.96 7.81 10.45
CA LEU A 17 0.24 8.22 9.69
C LEU A 17 -0.09 9.27 8.62
N ALA A 18 -1.24 9.14 7.95
CA ALA A 18 -1.69 10.12 6.96
C ALA A 18 -1.96 11.50 7.60
N ARG A 19 -2.61 11.54 8.79
CA ARG A 19 -2.81 12.79 9.56
C ARG A 19 -1.50 13.44 10.01
N LEU A 20 -0.47 12.63 10.27
CA LEU A 20 0.86 13.09 10.64
C LEU A 20 1.74 13.46 9.43
N ASN A 21 1.20 13.45 8.21
CA ASN A 21 1.93 13.69 6.96
C ASN A 21 3.14 12.76 6.75
N MET A 22 3.16 11.59 7.39
CA MET A 22 4.21 10.59 7.23
C MET A 22 3.98 9.68 6.01
N VAL A 23 2.76 9.67 5.48
CA VAL A 23 2.39 8.91 4.28
C VAL A 23 1.35 9.69 3.47
N SER A 24 1.43 9.57 2.14
CA SER A 24 0.41 10.11 1.24
C SER A 24 -0.61 9.03 0.87
N SER A 25 -1.89 9.35 0.99
CA SER A 25 -2.98 8.48 0.52
C SER A 25 -3.09 8.54 -1.00
N LEU A 26 -3.21 7.37 -1.63
CA LEU A 26 -3.39 7.19 -3.08
C LEU A 26 -4.80 6.70 -3.34
N LYS A 27 -5.43 7.26 -4.37
CA LYS A 27 -6.74 6.79 -4.83
C LYS A 27 -6.60 5.45 -5.54
N MET A 28 -7.61 4.60 -5.40
CA MET A 28 -7.71 3.36 -6.16
C MET A 28 -7.70 3.63 -7.67
N GLY A 29 -7.04 2.76 -8.44
CA GLY A 29 -6.85 2.91 -9.88
C GLY A 29 -5.67 3.81 -10.29
N LYS A 30 -5.04 4.53 -9.35
CA LYS A 30 -3.79 5.25 -9.64
C LYS A 30 -2.63 4.26 -9.68
N LYS A 31 -1.89 4.26 -10.79
CA LYS A 31 -0.63 3.50 -10.90
C LYS A 31 0.41 4.03 -9.91
N PHE A 32 1.13 3.12 -9.28
CA PHE A 32 2.25 3.45 -8.41
C PHE A 32 3.53 2.83 -8.98
N PRO A 33 4.55 3.63 -9.35
CA PRO A 33 5.75 3.13 -10.03
C PRO A 33 6.74 2.42 -9.08
N GLY A 34 6.55 2.59 -7.77
CA GLY A 34 7.42 2.01 -6.76
C GLY A 34 7.00 0.62 -6.31
N LEU A 35 7.70 0.13 -5.28
CA LEU A 35 7.43 -1.19 -4.70
C LEU A 35 6.20 -1.13 -3.80
N LEU A 36 5.24 -2.05 -3.97
CA LEU A 36 4.03 -2.09 -3.16
C LEU A 36 4.07 -3.24 -2.15
N LEU A 37 3.98 -2.91 -0.87
CA LEU A 37 3.78 -3.89 0.20
C LEU A 37 2.31 -4.28 0.27
N THR A 38 2.06 -5.57 0.06
CA THR A 38 0.73 -6.19 0.12
C THR A 38 0.84 -7.55 0.80
N PRO A 39 -0.14 -7.96 1.63
CA PRO A 39 -0.10 -9.28 2.28
C PRO A 39 -0.28 -10.43 1.28
N ALA A 40 -0.66 -10.16 0.03
CA ALA A 40 -0.71 -11.13 -1.06
C ALA A 40 0.59 -11.22 -1.88
N ALA A 41 1.68 -10.57 -1.45
CA ALA A 41 2.94 -10.60 -2.18
C ALA A 41 3.60 -11.99 -2.11
N ASN A 42 4.18 -12.44 -3.23
CA ASN A 42 4.88 -13.72 -3.31
C ASN A 42 6.33 -13.67 -2.81
N SER A 43 6.83 -12.49 -2.45
CA SER A 43 8.23 -12.30 -2.05
C SER A 43 8.32 -11.26 -0.94
N THR A 44 9.34 -11.41 -0.11
CA THR A 44 9.58 -10.54 1.04
C THR A 44 10.52 -9.40 0.67
N LEU A 45 10.40 -8.29 1.39
CA LEU A 45 11.29 -7.14 1.24
C LEU A 45 12.70 -7.48 1.74
N SER A 46 13.72 -7.09 0.98
CA SER A 46 15.13 -7.33 1.30
C SER A 46 15.97 -6.06 1.18
N ARG A 47 17.22 -6.11 1.64
CA ARG A 47 18.17 -4.99 1.45
C ARG A 47 18.51 -4.74 -0.02
N ALA A 48 18.35 -5.74 -0.89
CA ALA A 48 18.62 -5.62 -2.32
C ALA A 48 17.66 -4.62 -3.00
N ASP A 49 16.45 -4.47 -2.46
CA ASP A 49 15.41 -3.58 -3.00
C ASP A 49 15.66 -2.10 -2.68
N SER A 50 16.63 -1.80 -1.81
CA SER A 50 16.90 -0.45 -1.31
C SER A 50 17.12 0.57 -2.42
N ARG A 51 17.92 0.24 -3.45
CA ARG A 51 18.17 1.15 -4.57
C ARG A 51 16.88 1.46 -5.34
N PHE A 52 16.07 0.45 -5.60
CA PHE A 52 14.80 0.61 -6.32
C PHE A 52 13.78 1.43 -5.52
N ILE A 53 13.72 1.21 -4.20
CA ILE A 53 12.83 1.96 -3.30
C ILE A 53 13.23 3.43 -3.23
N LEU A 54 14.53 3.74 -3.16
CA LEU A 54 15.01 5.12 -3.12
C LEU A 54 14.72 5.87 -4.43
N SER A 55 14.71 5.19 -5.58
CA SER A 55 14.41 5.80 -6.88
C SER A 55 12.92 5.91 -7.19
N ASN A 56 12.12 4.90 -6.84
CA ASN A 56 10.71 4.79 -7.28
C ASN A 56 9.68 4.93 -6.16
N GLY A 57 10.12 4.88 -4.91
CA GLY A 57 9.28 4.96 -3.71
C GLY A 57 8.79 3.60 -3.20
N LEU A 58 8.19 3.65 -2.01
CA LEU A 58 7.56 2.51 -1.33
C LEU A 58 6.10 2.82 -1.03
N GLY A 59 5.22 1.90 -1.42
CA GLY A 59 3.80 1.94 -1.17
C GLY A 59 3.39 0.84 -0.20
N VAL A 60 2.26 1.02 0.46
CA VAL A 60 1.61 0.00 1.28
C VAL A 60 0.12 -0.01 1.01
N VAL A 61 -0.49 -1.18 1.12
CA VAL A 61 -1.93 -1.38 1.10
C VAL A 61 -2.44 -1.48 2.53
N ASP A 62 -3.40 -0.63 2.88
CA ASP A 62 -4.11 -0.68 4.15
C ASP A 62 -5.50 -1.27 3.91
N CYS A 63 -5.70 -2.50 4.37
CA CYS A 63 -6.96 -3.23 4.28
C CYS A 63 -7.22 -4.03 5.55
N SER A 64 -8.48 -4.38 5.80
CA SER A 64 -8.83 -5.24 6.93
C SER A 64 -8.45 -6.70 6.62
N TRP A 65 -8.01 -7.45 7.65
CA TRP A 65 -7.81 -8.91 7.53
C TRP A 65 -9.10 -9.67 7.19
N HIS A 66 -10.26 -9.07 7.42
CA HIS A 66 -11.54 -9.67 7.12
C HIS A 66 -11.85 -9.69 5.61
N GLN A 67 -11.18 -8.84 4.83
CA GLN A 67 -11.42 -8.68 3.40
C GLN A 67 -10.10 -8.64 2.63
N VAL A 68 -9.28 -9.68 2.74
CA VAL A 68 -8.03 -9.79 1.95
C VAL A 68 -8.32 -10.05 0.46
N SER A 69 -9.50 -10.56 0.12
CA SER A 69 -9.92 -10.81 -1.27
C SER A 69 -10.00 -9.54 -2.12
N VAL A 70 -10.09 -8.35 -1.52
CA VAL A 70 -10.20 -7.08 -2.25
C VAL A 70 -8.87 -6.68 -2.91
N LEU A 71 -7.77 -7.35 -2.58
CA LEU A 71 -6.46 -7.15 -3.21
C LEU A 71 -6.47 -7.48 -4.71
N ALA A 72 -7.44 -8.27 -5.19
CA ALA A 72 -7.64 -8.47 -6.63
C ALA A 72 -7.87 -7.16 -7.40
N GLN A 73 -8.39 -6.12 -6.74
CA GLN A 73 -8.59 -4.79 -7.34
C GLN A 73 -7.27 -4.04 -7.59
N LEU A 74 -6.18 -4.43 -6.92
CA LEU A 74 -4.86 -3.85 -7.12
C LEU A 74 -4.18 -4.31 -8.40
N SER A 75 -4.71 -5.34 -9.09
CA SER A 75 -4.25 -5.73 -10.42
C SER A 75 -4.13 -4.50 -11.33
N SER A 76 -5.18 -3.66 -11.37
CA SER A 76 -5.21 -2.39 -12.12
C SER A 76 -4.13 -1.37 -11.73
N CYS A 77 -3.61 -1.45 -10.49
CA CYS A 77 -2.62 -0.53 -9.93
C CYS A 77 -1.19 -1.07 -10.02
N LEU A 78 -1.03 -2.40 -10.17
CA LEU A 78 0.23 -3.15 -10.12
C LEU A 78 0.80 -3.52 -11.50
N PHE A 79 0.03 -3.40 -12.59
CA PHE A 79 0.54 -3.66 -13.94
C PHE A 79 1.54 -2.59 -14.40
N GLN A 80 2.83 -2.93 -14.26
CA GLN A 80 3.72 -2.93 -15.42
C GLN A 80 3.46 -4.20 -16.23
#